data_AF-A0A954L0Y1-F1
#
_entry.id   AF-A0A954L0Y1-F1
#
_cell.length_a   1.000
_cell.length_b   1.000
_cell.length_c   1.000
_cell.angle_alpha   90.00
_cell.angle_beta   90.00
_cell.angle_gamma   90.00
#
_symmetry.space_group_name_H-M   'P 1'
#
loop_
_entity.id
_entity.type
_entity.pdbx_description
1 polymer ?
#
loop_
_entity_poly.entity_id
_entity_poly.type
_entity_poly.pdbx_seq_one_letter_code
_entity_poly.pdbx_strand_id
1 'polypeptide(L)'
;MVTPDADLQDGQRPFIAHAGLDLVGPVTAILTVRSAFGGQGASRIARRGPQAEFDARQTEVFEWPFGKEWKTVQAELPDKSGIVHLRIIPPADARGIQIQSILLRDSRGRLTSFRF
;
A
#
# COMPACT_ATOMS: atom_id res chain seq x y z
N MET A 1 2.68 0.49 14.06
CA MET A 1 2.93 -0.97 13.90
C MET A 1 1.66 -1.55 13.33
N VAL A 2 1.75 -2.32 12.24
CA VAL A 2 0.55 -3.00 11.71
C VAL A 2 0.41 -4.30 12.48
N THR A 3 -0.47 -4.31 13.47
CA THR A 3 -0.81 -5.52 14.21
C THR A 3 -2.03 -6.14 13.54
N PRO A 4 -2.00 -7.44 13.20
CA PRO A 4 -3.18 -8.15 12.74
C PRO A 4 -4.29 -8.06 13.80
N ASP A 5 -5.54 -7.78 13.40
CA ASP A 5 -6.68 -7.89 14.33
C ASP A 5 -6.83 -9.32 14.83
N ALA A 6 -7.25 -9.49 16.09
CA ALA A 6 -7.45 -10.79 16.72
C ALA A 6 -8.50 -11.67 15.98
N ASP A 7 -9.36 -11.03 15.18
CA ASP A 7 -10.44 -11.67 14.41
C ASP A 7 -10.06 -11.99 12.96
N LEU A 8 -8.78 -11.89 12.57
CA LEU A 8 -8.34 -12.34 11.26
C LEU A 8 -8.52 -13.86 11.14
N GLN A 9 -9.49 -14.24 10.30
CA GLN A 9 -9.70 -15.63 9.93
C GLN A 9 -8.46 -16.20 9.24
N ASP A 10 -8.23 -17.51 9.39
CA ASP A 10 -7.11 -18.21 8.77
C ASP A 10 -7.03 -17.90 7.27
N GLY A 11 -5.88 -17.36 6.84
CA GLY A 11 -5.61 -16.97 5.45
C GLY A 11 -5.89 -15.51 5.09
N GLN A 12 -6.51 -14.70 5.97
CA GLN A 12 -6.63 -13.26 5.73
C GLN A 12 -5.31 -12.53 6.01
N ARG A 13 -4.90 -11.67 5.07
CA ARG A 13 -3.66 -10.89 5.18
C ARG A 13 -3.96 -9.52 5.78
N PRO A 14 -3.18 -9.04 6.77
CA PRO A 14 -3.32 -7.68 7.23
C PRO A 14 -3.01 -6.71 6.08
N PHE A 15 -3.76 -5.61 6.01
CA PHE A 15 -3.54 -4.54 5.05
C PHE A 15 -3.87 -3.20 5.68
N ILE A 16 -3.32 -2.14 5.11
CA ILE A 16 -3.70 -0.77 5.43
C ILE A 16 -4.62 -0.27 4.34
N ALA A 17 -5.75 0.31 4.74
CA ALA A 17 -6.73 0.88 3.83
C ALA A 17 -6.82 2.39 4.01
N HIS A 18 -6.80 3.11 2.89
CA HIS A 18 -7.23 4.50 2.82
C HIS A 18 -8.39 4.63 1.84
N ALA A 19 -9.54 5.08 2.33
CA ALA A 19 -10.74 5.32 1.53
C ALA A 19 -11.07 6.83 1.50
N GLY A 20 -11.99 7.24 0.62
CA GLY A 20 -12.36 8.65 0.45
C GLY A 20 -11.27 9.46 -0.25
N LEU A 21 -10.44 8.81 -1.05
CA LEU A 21 -9.42 9.47 -1.86
C LEU A 21 -10.07 10.15 -3.07
N ASP A 22 -9.45 11.22 -3.56
CA ASP A 22 -9.86 11.95 -4.77
C ASP A 22 -8.70 12.01 -5.79
N LEU A 23 -7.90 10.96 -5.89
CA LEU A 23 -6.66 11.01 -6.68
C LEU A 23 -6.95 10.83 -8.16
N VAL A 24 -6.30 11.62 -9.01
CA VAL A 24 -6.34 11.46 -10.47
C VAL A 24 -5.10 10.72 -10.92
N GLY A 25 -5.28 9.56 -11.54
CA GLY A 25 -4.18 8.76 -12.07
C GLY A 25 -3.41 9.44 -13.20
N PRO A 26 -2.17 9.01 -13.51
CA PRO A 26 -1.35 8.07 -12.75
C PRO A 26 -0.96 8.58 -11.36
N VAL A 27 -0.72 7.67 -10.41
CA VAL A 27 -0.32 8.00 -9.03
C VAL A 27 1.02 7.37 -8.70
N THR A 28 1.94 8.14 -8.10
CA THR A 28 3.13 7.59 -7.44
C THR A 28 2.85 7.41 -5.95
N ALA A 29 2.93 6.18 -5.45
CA ALA A 29 2.90 5.89 -4.03
C ALA A 29 4.32 5.80 -3.48
N ILE A 30 4.62 6.59 -2.44
CA ILE A 30 5.91 6.64 -1.77
C ILE A 30 5.67 6.22 -0.32
N LEU A 31 6.23 5.09 0.08
CA LEU A 31 6.06 4.56 1.43
C LEU A 31 7.39 4.59 2.19
N THR A 32 7.37 5.10 3.41
CA THR A 32 8.49 4.92 4.35
C THR A 32 8.15 3.79 5.30
N VAL A 33 8.81 2.65 5.11
CA VAL A 33 8.48 1.40 5.79
C VAL A 33 9.74 0.69 6.29
N ARG A 34 9.56 -0.22 7.24
CA ARG A 34 10.57 -1.19 7.66
C ARG A 34 9.93 -2.51 8.03
N SER A 35 10.73 -3.57 8.00
CA SER A 35 10.29 -4.87 8.46
C SER A 35 11.45 -5.67 9.03
N ALA A 36 11.31 -6.17 10.25
CA ALA A 36 12.30 -7.05 10.86
C ALA A 36 12.55 -8.28 9.97
N PHE A 37 11.50 -8.78 9.34
CA PHE A 37 11.56 -9.76 8.26
C PHE A 37 10.68 -9.27 7.11
N GLY A 38 11.30 -8.82 6.01
CA GLY A 38 10.62 -8.32 4.81
C GLY A 38 9.64 -9.31 4.17
N GLY A 39 9.72 -10.60 4.53
CA GLY A 39 9.00 -11.68 3.87
C GLY A 39 9.60 -12.01 2.50
N GLN A 40 9.39 -13.23 2.01
CA GLN A 40 9.83 -13.68 0.68
C GLN A 40 8.83 -13.31 -0.42
N GLY A 41 7.63 -12.83 -0.04
CA GLY A 41 6.56 -12.51 -0.98
C GLY A 41 6.58 -11.08 -1.53
N ALA A 42 5.96 -10.92 -2.70
CA ALA A 42 5.61 -9.63 -3.27
C ALA A 42 4.55 -8.89 -2.43
N SER A 43 4.80 -7.61 -2.16
CA SER A 43 3.82 -6.68 -1.62
C SER A 43 2.88 -6.21 -2.71
N ARG A 44 1.68 -5.78 -2.33
CA ARG A 44 0.65 -5.33 -3.29
C ARG A 44 0.08 -3.98 -2.90
N ILE A 45 -0.14 -3.13 -3.89
CA ILE A 45 -1.03 -1.97 -3.78
C ILE A 45 -2.25 -2.26 -4.64
N ALA A 46 -3.38 -2.55 -3.98
CA ALA A 46 -4.66 -2.68 -4.66
C ALA A 46 -5.38 -1.33 -4.62
N ARG A 47 -5.95 -0.92 -5.74
CA ARG A 47 -6.71 0.34 -5.87
C ARG A 47 -8.09 0.08 -6.45
N ARG A 48 -8.99 1.03 -6.35
CA ARG A 48 -10.23 1.05 -7.15
C ARG A 48 -10.71 2.48 -7.40
N GLY A 49 -11.46 2.65 -8.47
CA GLY A 49 -12.21 3.87 -8.78
C GLY A 49 -13.60 3.92 -8.14
N PRO A 50 -14.37 5.00 -8.37
CA PRO A 50 -15.69 5.21 -7.75
C PRO A 50 -16.71 4.11 -8.06
N GLN A 51 -16.64 3.52 -9.25
CA GLN A 51 -17.59 2.54 -9.78
C GLN A 51 -17.02 1.12 -9.88
N ALA A 52 -15.79 0.90 -9.41
CA ALA A 52 -15.08 -0.35 -9.60
C ALA A 52 -14.98 -1.16 -8.30
N GLU A 53 -15.08 -2.47 -8.41
CA GLU A 53 -14.62 -3.40 -7.38
C GLU A 53 -13.11 -3.61 -7.49
N PHE A 54 -12.48 -4.12 -6.43
CA PHE A 54 -11.07 -4.48 -6.47
C PHE A 54 -10.86 -5.68 -7.39
N ASP A 55 -10.16 -5.47 -8.50
CA ASP A 55 -9.78 -6.53 -9.43
C ASP A 55 -8.26 -6.74 -9.50
N ALA A 56 -7.83 -7.84 -10.11
CA ALA A 56 -6.41 -8.17 -10.25
C ALA A 56 -5.63 -7.17 -11.14
N ARG A 57 -6.30 -6.47 -12.05
CA ARG A 57 -5.71 -5.44 -12.94
C ARG A 57 -5.50 -4.11 -12.22
N GLN A 58 -6.10 -3.95 -11.05
CA GLN A 58 -5.93 -2.80 -10.16
C GLN A 58 -4.95 -3.08 -9.02
N THR A 59 -4.06 -4.06 -9.20
CA THR A 59 -3.08 -4.44 -8.19
C THR A 59 -1.68 -4.32 -8.76
N GLU A 60 -0.87 -3.47 -8.14
CA GLU A 60 0.55 -3.33 -8.48
C GLU A 60 1.40 -4.06 -7.46
N VAL A 61 2.46 -4.71 -7.93
CA VAL A 61 3.40 -5.45 -7.09
C VAL A 61 4.65 -4.61 -6.83
N PHE A 62 5.13 -4.62 -5.58
CA PHE A 62 6.39 -3.98 -5.22
C PHE A 62 7.13 -4.78 -4.15
N GLU A 63 8.44 -4.52 -4.01
CA GLU A 63 9.26 -5.17 -3.00
C GLU A 63 9.11 -4.49 -1.64
N TRP A 64 8.87 -5.28 -0.59
CA TRP A 64 8.98 -4.75 0.78
C TRP A 64 10.43 -4.76 1.22
N PRO A 65 10.95 -3.66 1.79
CA PRO A 65 12.33 -3.64 2.25
C PRO A 65 12.53 -4.57 3.45
N PHE A 66 13.56 -5.41 3.38
CA PHE A 66 14.08 -6.15 4.53
C PHE A 66 15.00 -5.26 5.38
N GLY A 67 14.90 -5.40 6.70
CA GLY A 67 15.82 -4.82 7.68
C GLY A 67 15.14 -3.94 8.73
N LYS A 68 15.86 -3.68 9.82
CA LYS A 68 15.39 -2.85 10.95
C LYS A 68 15.41 -1.34 10.64
N GLU A 69 16.03 -0.95 9.55
CA GLU A 69 16.15 0.44 9.11
C GLU A 69 14.94 0.88 8.30
N TRP A 70 14.59 2.15 8.44
CA TRP A 70 13.56 2.77 7.60
C TRP A 70 14.07 2.90 6.17
N LYS A 71 13.27 2.42 5.21
CA LYS A 71 13.54 2.58 3.79
C LYS A 71 12.34 3.20 3.10
N THR A 72 12.64 4.01 2.09
CA THR A 72 11.62 4.56 1.20
C THR A 72 11.49 3.67 -0.01
N VAL A 73 10.27 3.21 -0.27
CA VAL A 73 9.92 2.47 -1.49
C VAL A 73 8.94 3.27 -2.33
N GLN A 74 9.07 3.16 -3.63
CA GLN A 74 8.19 3.81 -4.59
C GLN A 74 7.49 2.76 -5.43
N ALA A 75 6.19 2.92 -5.60
CA ALA A 75 5.36 2.10 -6.46
C ALA A 75 4.56 3.01 -7.40
N GLU A 76 4.63 2.71 -8.69
CA GLU A 76 3.88 3.42 -9.71
C GLU A 76 2.51 2.76 -9.91
N LEU A 77 1.45 3.57 -9.89
CA LEU A 77 0.10 3.17 -10.23
C LEU A 77 -0.21 3.83 -11.60
N PRO A 78 0.09 3.17 -12.72
CA PRO A 78 0.16 3.80 -14.05
C PRO A 78 -1.21 4.13 -14.66
N ASP A 79 -2.28 3.61 -14.07
CA ASP A 79 -3.64 3.83 -14.57
C ASP A 79 -4.07 5.28 -14.43
N LYS A 80 -4.75 5.78 -15.45
CA LYS A 80 -5.25 7.16 -15.56
C LYS A 80 -6.59 7.38 -14.87
N SER A 81 -7.25 6.31 -14.42
CA SER A 81 -8.51 6.39 -13.69
C SER A 81 -8.33 7.02 -12.31
N GLY A 82 -9.43 7.57 -11.78
CA GLY A 82 -9.44 8.11 -10.42
C GLY A 82 -9.31 7.00 -9.38
N ILE A 83 -8.61 7.26 -8.28
CA ILE A 83 -8.47 6.33 -7.15
C ILE A 83 -9.22 6.89 -5.95
N VAL A 84 -10.21 6.11 -5.48
CA VAL A 84 -11.01 6.44 -4.28
C VAL A 84 -10.67 5.60 -3.06
N HIS A 85 -10.04 4.44 -3.27
CA HIS A 85 -9.63 3.53 -2.21
C HIS A 85 -8.32 2.87 -2.61
N LEU A 86 -7.36 2.88 -1.69
CA LEU A 86 -6.06 2.26 -1.78
C LEU A 86 -5.85 1.28 -0.63
N ARG A 87 -5.36 0.07 -0.93
CA ARG A 87 -4.96 -0.95 0.04
C ARG A 87 -3.49 -1.28 -0.14
N ILE A 88 -2.71 -1.20 0.93
CA ILE A 88 -1.31 -1.64 0.96
C ILE A 88 -1.27 -2.97 1.71
N ILE A 89 -0.84 -4.00 1.00
CA ILE A 89 -0.83 -5.38 1.48
C ILE A 89 0.64 -5.80 1.55
N PRO A 90 1.21 -5.90 2.76
CA PRO A 90 2.56 -6.42 2.94
C PRO A 90 2.68 -7.90 2.54
N PRO A 91 3.90 -8.45 2.49
CA PRO A 91 4.13 -9.87 2.23
C PRO A 91 3.50 -10.73 3.33
N ALA A 92 2.98 -11.90 2.96
CA ALA A 92 2.19 -12.75 3.87
C ALA A 92 3.00 -13.27 5.07
N ASP A 93 4.30 -13.44 4.88
CA ASP A 93 5.26 -13.95 5.87
C ASP A 93 6.09 -12.84 6.53
N ALA A 94 5.79 -11.57 6.22
CA ALA A 94 6.50 -10.45 6.81
C ALA A 94 6.18 -10.31 8.32
N ARG A 95 7.21 -9.99 9.12
CA ARG A 95 7.09 -9.84 10.57
C ARG A 95 7.71 -8.52 11.04
N GLY A 96 7.06 -7.90 12.02
CA GLY A 96 7.50 -6.61 12.56
C GLY A 96 7.31 -5.46 11.56
N ILE A 97 6.23 -5.51 10.78
CA ILE A 97 5.91 -4.51 9.77
C ILE A 97 5.58 -3.18 10.45
N GLN A 98 6.30 -2.14 10.04
CA GLN A 98 6.05 -0.79 10.47
C GLN A 98 6.05 0.14 9.26
N ILE A 99 5.07 1.03 9.26
CA ILE A 99 4.93 2.12 8.29
C ILE A 99 5.05 3.40 9.09
N GLN A 100 5.87 4.31 8.60
CA GLN A 100 6.00 5.66 9.15
C GLN A 100 5.16 6.64 8.35
N SER A 101 5.19 6.53 7.02
CA SER A 101 4.40 7.42 6.17
C SER A 101 4.03 6.79 4.83
N ILE A 102 2.93 7.29 4.28
CA ILE A 102 2.48 7.05 2.91
C ILE A 102 2.25 8.41 2.26
N LEU A 103 2.93 8.68 1.15
CA LEU A 103 2.69 9.85 0.32
C LEU A 103 2.16 9.37 -1.04
N LEU A 104 1.06 9.95 -1.47
CA LEU A 104 0.45 9.70 -2.77
C LEU A 104 0.55 10.99 -3.59
N ARG A 105 1.25 10.92 -4.72
CA ARG A 105 1.36 12.01 -5.69
C ARG A 105 0.51 11.69 -6.91
N ASP A 106 -0.51 12.50 -7.17
CA ASP A 106 -1.38 12.33 -8.32
C ASP A 106 -0.81 13.02 -9.58
N SER A 107 -1.44 12.81 -10.74
CA SER A 107 -0.97 13.35 -12.02
C SER A 107 -1.05 14.87 -12.12
N ARG A 108 -1.78 15.53 -11.22
CA ARG A 108 -1.83 16.99 -11.08
C ARG A 108 -0.71 17.52 -10.19
N GLY A 109 0.13 16.64 -9.64
CA GLY A 109 1.17 16.98 -8.66
C GLY A 109 0.63 17.17 -7.24
N ARG A 110 -0.65 16.86 -6.97
CA ARG A 110 -1.21 17.00 -5.62
C ARG A 110 -0.69 15.88 -4.73
N LEU A 111 -0.24 16.26 -3.53
CA LEU A 111 0.28 15.34 -2.52
C LEU A 111 -0.77 15.08 -1.44
N THR A 112 -1.07 13.81 -1.20
CA THR A 112 -1.84 13.33 -0.05
C THR A 112 -0.91 12.53 0.86
N SER A 113 -0.87 12.85 2.16
CA SER A 113 0.08 12.26 3.10
C SER A 113 -0.63 11.66 4.31
N PHE A 114 -0.20 10.47 4.71
CA PHE A 114 -0.63 9.77 5.90
C PHE A 114 0.61 9.45 6.75
N ARG A 115 0.53 9.69 8.07
CA ARG A 115 1.59 9.42 9.04
C ARG A 115 1.04 8.55 10.18
N PHE A 116 1.89 7.69 10.73
CA PHE A 116 1.55 6.70 11.74
C PHE A 116 2.59 6.62 12.87
#